data_AF-A0A0S8JWI7-F1
#
_entry.id   AF-A0A0S8JWI7-F1
#
_cell.length_a   1.000
_cell.length_b   1.000
_cell.length_c   1.000
_cell.angle_alpha   90.00
_cell.angle_beta   90.00
_cell.angle_gamma   90.00
#
_symmetry.space_group_name_H-M   'P 1'
#
loop_
_entity.id
_entity.type
_entity.pdbx_description
1 polymer ?
#
loop_
_entity_poly.entity_id
_entity_poly.type
_entity_poly.pdbx_seq_one_letter_code
_entity_poly.pdbx_strand_id
1 'polypeptide(L)'
;IGPCCYEVKQDVVNFFKEEYNCAILTRNGKHYIDLKSAIIRDLGTENLIASLNLCTKCHPEFFYSNRNGDTQRNYAIVSQNTIDSTFVSE
;
A
#
# COMPACT_ATOMS: atom_id res chain seq x y z
N ILE A 1 4.76 2.39 -1.31
CA ILE A 1 4.91 3.86 -1.33
C ILE A 1 3.78 4.49 -0.53
N GLY A 2 4.03 5.54 0.25
CA GLY A 2 3.00 6.23 1.03
C GLY A 2 2.57 7.58 0.41
N PRO A 3 1.43 8.14 0.83
CA PRO A 3 0.93 9.43 0.32
C PRO A 3 1.87 10.62 0.58
N CYS A 4 2.78 10.50 1.54
CA CYS A 4 3.83 11.49 1.76
C CYS A 4 4.83 11.62 0.60
N CYS A 5 4.97 10.59 -0.24
CA CYS A 5 6.00 10.51 -1.27
C CYS A 5 5.47 10.15 -2.66
N TYR A 6 4.19 9.78 -2.80
CA TYR A 6 3.63 9.38 -4.07
C TYR A 6 3.05 10.56 -4.85
N GLU A 7 3.95 11.49 -5.23
CA GLU A 7 3.63 12.62 -6.10
C GLU A 7 3.29 12.12 -7.51
N VAL A 8 2.19 12.63 -8.06
CA VAL A 8 1.71 12.30 -9.40
C VAL A 8 1.35 13.57 -10.17
N LYS A 9 1.25 13.44 -11.50
CA LYS A 9 0.77 14.50 -12.39
C LYS A 9 -0.75 14.41 -12.56
N GLN A 10 -1.32 15.44 -13.20
CA GLN A 10 -2.77 15.60 -13.38
C GLN A 10 -3.42 14.44 -14.16
N ASP A 11 -2.69 13.83 -15.08
CA ASP A 11 -3.14 12.65 -15.83
C ASP A 11 -3.51 11.49 -14.90
N VAL A 12 -2.71 11.22 -13.87
CA VAL A 12 -3.04 10.20 -12.86
C VAL A 12 -4.22 10.63 -11.99
N VAL A 13 -4.27 11.90 -11.58
CA VAL A 13 -5.37 12.46 -10.78
C VAL A 13 -6.72 12.27 -11.48
N ASN A 14 -6.75 12.43 -12.81
CA ASN A 14 -7.97 12.30 -13.59
C ASN A 14 -8.58 10.89 -13.53
N PHE A 15 -7.79 9.85 -13.30
CA PHE A 15 -8.30 8.49 -13.08
C PHE A 15 -8.87 8.29 -11.68
N PHE A 16 -8.46 9.09 -10.69
CA PHE A 16 -8.89 8.96 -9.29
C PHE A 16 -10.06 9.88 -8.93
N LYS A 17 -10.26 10.99 -9.65
CA LYS A 17 -11.17 12.08 -9.21
C LYS A 17 -12.64 11.70 -9.04
N GLU A 18 -13.15 10.76 -9.85
CA GLU A 18 -14.58 10.41 -9.83
C GLU A 18 -14.92 9.49 -8.65
N GLU A 19 -14.18 8.38 -8.52
CA GLU A 19 -14.50 7.35 -7.53
C GLU A 19 -13.65 7.47 -6.27
N TYR A 20 -12.38 7.88 -6.40
CA TYR A 20 -11.35 7.81 -5.35
C TYR A 20 -10.91 9.19 -4.88
N ASN A 21 -11.80 10.19 -4.90
CA ASN A 21 -11.45 11.55 -4.48
C ASN A 21 -10.88 11.61 -3.04
N CYS A 22 -11.33 10.73 -2.16
CA CYS A 22 -10.79 10.60 -0.80
C CYS A 22 -9.30 10.21 -0.73
N ALA A 23 -8.75 9.65 -1.80
CA ALA A 23 -7.34 9.27 -1.91
C ALA A 23 -6.46 10.37 -2.50
N ILE A 24 -7.02 11.49 -2.96
CA ILE A 24 -6.26 12.58 -3.57
C ILE A 24 -5.89 13.61 -2.52
N LEU A 25 -4.60 13.91 -2.40
CA LEU A 25 -4.07 14.92 -1.50
C LEU A 25 -3.37 16.01 -2.31
N THR A 26 -3.66 17.27 -2.01
CA THR A 26 -3.00 18.41 -2.64
C THR A 26 -2.17 19.16 -1.61
N ARG A 27 -0.87 19.33 -1.89
CA ARG A 27 0.08 20.03 -1.02
C ARG A 27 0.97 20.91 -1.88
N ASN A 28 0.99 22.22 -1.61
CA ASN A 28 1.82 23.18 -2.34
C ASN A 28 1.67 23.09 -3.87
N GLY A 29 0.42 22.96 -4.36
CA GLY A 29 0.11 22.85 -5.79
C GLY A 29 0.50 21.51 -6.45
N LYS A 30 0.98 20.53 -5.67
CA LYS A 30 1.30 19.19 -6.15
C LYS A 30 0.26 18.18 -5.67
N HIS A 31 0.02 17.16 -6.49
CA HIS A 31 -0.92 16.08 -6.18
C HIS A 31 -0.18 14.84 -5.71
N TYR A 32 -0.75 14.20 -4.70
CA TYR A 32 -0.26 12.96 -4.11
C TYR A 32 -1.42 11.99 -3.99
N ILE A 33 -1.15 10.71 -4.23
CA ILE A 33 -2.17 9.66 -4.13
C ILE A 33 -1.91 8.79 -2.91
N ASP A 34 -2.93 8.67 -2.07
CA ASP A 34 -3.01 7.66 -1.03
C ASP A 34 -3.59 6.36 -1.59
N LEU A 35 -2.72 5.53 -2.15
CA LEU A 35 -3.11 4.23 -2.68
C LEU A 35 -3.79 3.34 -1.62
N LYS A 36 -3.43 3.46 -0.34
CA LYS A 36 -4.02 2.61 0.71
C LYS A 36 -5.47 3.00 0.95
N SER A 37 -5.76 4.30 1.02
CA SER A 37 -7.13 4.79 1.16
C SER A 37 -8.01 4.39 -0.04
N ALA A 38 -7.46 4.39 -1.26
CA ALA A 38 -8.17 3.88 -2.44
C ALA A 38 -8.48 2.37 -2.32
N ILE A 39 -7.51 1.56 -1.92
CA ILE A 39 -7.70 0.11 -1.72
C ILE A 39 -8.72 -0.18 -0.60
N ILE A 40 -8.62 0.54 0.53
CA ILE A 40 -9.55 0.38 1.66
C ILE A 40 -10.98 0.76 1.25
N ARG A 41 -11.15 1.78 0.40
CA ARG A 41 -12.46 2.13 -0.14
C ARG A 41 -13.09 0.96 -0.90
N ASP A 42 -12.32 0.27 -1.74
CA ASP A 42 -12.85 -0.85 -2.54
C ASP A 42 -13.08 -2.12 -1.73
N LEU A 43 -12.20 -2.41 -0.77
CA LEU A 43 -12.32 -3.60 0.07
C LEU A 43 -13.29 -3.41 1.24
N GLY A 44 -13.58 -2.17 1.62
CA GLY A 44 -14.32 -1.84 2.83
C GLY A 44 -13.49 -2.00 4.10
N THR A 45 -14.07 -1.59 5.24
CA THR A 45 -13.41 -1.60 6.55
C THR A 45 -13.90 -2.69 7.50
N GLU A 46 -14.95 -3.42 7.13
CA GLU A 46 -15.56 -4.49 7.93
C GLU A 46 -14.54 -5.50 8.46
N ASN A 47 -13.67 -6.00 7.57
CA ASN A 47 -12.68 -7.04 7.86
C ASN A 47 -11.25 -6.48 7.94
N LEU A 48 -11.08 -5.16 8.04
CA LEU A 48 -9.76 -4.54 8.07
C LEU A 48 -9.13 -4.68 9.45
N ILE A 49 -8.23 -5.65 9.60
CA ILE A 49 -7.51 -5.90 10.86
C ILE A 49 -6.44 -4.83 11.11
N ALA A 50 -5.70 -4.42 10.07
CA ALA A 50 -4.65 -3.42 10.18
C ALA A 50 -4.31 -2.79 8.82
N SER A 51 -3.83 -1.54 8.87
CA SER A 51 -3.16 -0.86 7.76
C SER A 51 -1.87 -0.25 8.27
N LEU A 52 -0.73 -0.74 7.79
CA LEU A 52 0.58 -0.25 8.24
C LEU A 52 0.82 1.17 7.73
N ASN A 53 1.16 2.12 8.60
CA ASN A 53 1.51 3.48 8.21
C ASN A 53 2.98 3.61 7.75
N LEU A 54 3.43 2.71 6.87
CA LEU A 54 4.80 2.70 6.35
C LEU A 54 4.86 3.18 4.88
N CYS A 55 5.88 3.99 4.58
CA CYS A 55 6.20 4.44 3.24
C CYS A 55 7.53 3.81 2.78
N THR A 56 7.48 3.02 1.71
CA THR A 56 8.68 2.38 1.13
C THR A 56 9.79 3.35 0.77
N LYS A 57 9.49 4.63 0.46
CA LYS A 57 10.51 5.63 0.15
C LYS A 57 11.06 6.33 1.40
N CYS A 58 10.26 6.50 2.45
CA CYS A 58 10.72 7.13 3.69
C CYS A 58 11.55 6.19 4.56
N HIS A 59 11.42 4.88 4.33
CA HIS A 59 12.08 3.83 5.12
C HIS A 59 13.00 2.96 4.26
N PRO A 60 14.06 3.52 3.66
CA PRO A 60 15.02 2.75 2.85
C PRO A 60 15.78 1.71 3.68
N GLU A 61 15.80 1.84 5.02
CA GLU A 61 16.35 0.84 5.93
C GLU A 61 15.56 -0.49 5.94
N PHE A 62 14.30 -0.46 5.48
CA PHE A 62 13.41 -1.64 5.47
C PHE A 62 12.94 -2.06 4.08
N PHE A 63 12.91 -1.14 3.10
CA PHE A 63 12.27 -1.40 1.82
C PHE A 63 13.08 -0.90 0.63
N TYR A 64 13.06 -1.68 -0.45
CA TYR A 64 13.36 -1.14 -1.77
C TYR A 64 12.20 -0.26 -2.27
N SER A 65 12.51 0.83 -2.98
CA SER A 65 11.52 1.69 -3.60
C SER A 65 11.92 2.15 -5.00
N ASN A 66 11.10 1.77 -5.99
CA ASN A 66 11.25 2.27 -7.36
C ASN A 66 11.23 3.82 -7.44
N ARG A 67 10.47 4.50 -6.56
CA ARG A 67 10.44 5.98 -6.50
C ARG A 67 11.71 6.59 -5.88
N ASN A 68 12.51 5.77 -5.21
CA ASN A 68 13.83 6.10 -4.71
C ASN A 68 14.95 5.77 -5.73
N GLY A 69 14.63 5.03 -6.79
CA GLY A 69 15.57 4.59 -7.82
C GLY A 69 16.04 3.15 -7.67
N ASP A 70 15.54 2.41 -6.68
CA ASP A 70 15.96 1.03 -6.43
C ASP A 70 15.40 0.10 -7.51
N THR A 71 16.23 -0.84 -7.97
CA THR A 71 15.85 -1.82 -9.01
C THR A 71 15.47 -3.18 -8.45
N GLN A 72 15.71 -3.43 -7.15
CA GLN A 72 15.32 -4.64 -6.45
C GLN A 72 13.81 -4.65 -6.13
N ARG A 73 13.31 -5.76 -5.56
CA ARG A 73 11.88 -5.95 -5.26
C ARG A 73 11.69 -6.45 -3.84
N ASN A 74 10.66 -5.94 -3.18
CA ASN A 74 10.15 -6.48 -1.92
C ASN A 74 9.19 -7.64 -2.22
N TYR A 75 9.03 -8.56 -1.28
CA TYR A 75 8.07 -9.65 -1.36
C TYR A 75 7.06 -9.55 -0.21
N ALA A 76 5.81 -9.95 -0.46
CA ALA A 76 4.80 -10.17 0.56
C ALA A 76 4.31 -11.62 0.40
N ILE A 77 4.43 -12.43 1.46
CA ILE A 77 4.11 -13.85 1.45
C ILE A 77 3.10 -14.10 2.56
N VAL A 78 2.00 -14.78 2.22
CA VAL A 78 1.04 -15.31 3.17
C VAL A 78 1.04 -16.82 2.98
N SER A 79 1.36 -17.56 4.04
CA SER A 79 1.34 -19.02 4.05
C SER A 79 0.53 -19.50 5.25
N GLN A 80 -0.31 -20.51 5.04
CA GLN A 80 -0.93 -21.24 6.12
C GLN A 80 -0.12 -22.51 6.34
N ASN A 81 0.45 -22.67 7.54
CA ASN A 81 1.01 -23.95 7.94
C ASN A 81 -0.16 -24.86 8.33
N THR A 82 -0.52 -25.81 7.48
CA THR A 82 -1.32 -26.94 7.92
C THR A 82 -0.46 -27.79 8.84
N ILE A 83 -0.76 -27.73 10.15
CA ILE A 83 -0.32 -28.77 11.07
C ILE A 83 -1.17 -29.99 10.74
N ASP A 84 -0.60 -30.97 10.04
CA ASP A 84 -1.22 -32.28 9.90
C ASP A 84 -1.41 -32.88 11.30
N SER A 85 -2.66 -33.03 11.72
CA SER A 85 -3.04 -33.55 13.05
C SER A 85 -2.90 -35.07 13.17
N THR A 86 -2.10 -35.73 12.32
CA THR A 86 -1.97 -37.19 12.26
C THR A 86 -0.93 -37.80 13.21
N PHE A 87 -0.37 -37.06 14.15
CA PHE A 87 0.49 -37.60 15.21
C PHE A 87 -0.04 -37.28 16.62
N VAL A 88 -1.18 -37.89 16.97
CA VAL A 88 -1.44 -38.27 18.37
C VAL A 88 -1.88 -39.73 18.35
N SER A 89 -0.90 -40.62 18.29
CA SER A 89 -1.05 -42.02 18.66
C SER A 89 0.04 -42.36 19.66
N GLU A 90 -0.33 -42.40 20.94
CA GLU A 90 0.17 -43.30 21.98
C GLU A 90 -0.75 -43.20 23.21
#